data_AF-A0AAD5T897-F1
#
_entry.id   AF-A0AAD5T897-F1
#
_cell.length_a   1.000
_cell.length_b   1.000
_cell.length_c   1.000
_cell.angle_alpha   90.00
_cell.angle_beta   90.00
_cell.angle_gamma   90.00
#
_symmetry.space_group_name_H-M   'P 1'
#
loop_
_entity.id
_entity.type
_entity.pdbx_description
1 polymer ?
#
loop_
_entity_poly.entity_id
_entity_poly.type
_entity_poly.pdbx_seq_one_letter_code
_entity_poly.pdbx_strand_id
1 'polypeptide(L)'
;MMLTGFMKIMALQRIGKVVPNPNKHPATSVLMKAIRDAIYIVNGSDKINIGNVLYDKFDEMTFDEMFESNPDWILKQVRRLCPEPEIIKKNLEEALATFRKSEFQFEGLPVLTSDAIKEFRTLIDVHVSKGCLSDPIGVSLYRAIGYQKLN
;
A
#
# COMPACT_ATOMS: atom_id res chain seq x y z
N MET A 1 5.04 -10.72 9.64
CA MET A 1 5.45 -10.96 8.23
C MET A 1 5.76 -9.61 7.60
N MET A 2 7.02 -9.34 7.26
CA MET A 2 7.44 -8.04 6.71
C MET A 2 6.98 -7.90 5.25
N LEU A 3 6.38 -6.75 4.92
CA LEU A 3 5.93 -6.29 3.60
C LEU A 3 7.11 -6.09 2.61
N THR A 4 7.85 -7.17 2.32
CA THR A 4 9.15 -7.10 1.62
C THR A 4 9.02 -6.98 0.10
N GLY A 5 7.91 -7.41 -0.51
CA GLY A 5 7.66 -7.18 -1.95
C GLY A 5 7.18 -5.76 -2.27
N PHE A 6 6.39 -5.17 -1.37
CA PHE A 6 5.76 -3.85 -1.53
C PHE A 6 6.74 -2.67 -1.48
N MET A 7 7.75 -2.74 -0.60
CA MET A 7 8.66 -1.63 -0.31
C MET A 7 9.93 -1.63 -1.18
N LYS A 8 9.85 -1.79 -2.51
CA LYS A 8 11.05 -1.58 -3.36
C LYS A 8 11.33 -0.11 -3.69
N ILE A 9 10.39 0.78 -3.37
CA ILE A 9 10.57 2.22 -3.50
C ILE A 9 11.33 2.72 -2.26
N MET A 10 12.52 3.27 -2.48
CA MET A 10 13.42 3.74 -1.40
C MET A 10 12.73 4.70 -0.42
N ALA A 11 11.82 5.55 -0.91
CA ALA A 11 11.04 6.46 -0.07
C ALA A 11 10.10 5.72 0.91
N LEU A 12 9.42 4.67 0.45
CA LEU A 12 8.56 3.84 1.30
C LEU A 12 9.39 3.01 2.30
N GLN A 13 10.58 2.58 1.90
CA GLN A 13 11.52 1.91 2.80
C GLN A 13 11.92 2.77 3.99
N ARG A 14 12.11 4.08 3.78
CA ARG A 14 12.47 4.99 4.86
C ARG A 14 11.37 5.10 5.89
N ILE A 15 10.11 5.28 5.46
CA ILE A 15 8.95 5.31 6.36
C ILE A 15 8.87 4.01 7.16
N GLY A 16 8.96 2.85 6.50
CA GLY A 16 8.90 1.55 7.17
C GLY A 16 10.00 1.30 8.20
N LYS A 17 11.13 2.03 8.14
CA LYS A 17 12.22 1.97 9.13
C LYS A 17 11.99 2.86 10.35
N VAL A 18 11.21 3.93 10.21
CA VAL A 18 10.97 4.92 11.27
C VAL A 18 9.62 4.74 11.98
N VAL A 19 8.70 4.00 11.37
CA VAL A 19 7.48 3.54 12.06
C VAL A 19 7.80 2.38 13.01
N PRO A 20 7.09 2.23 14.14
CA PRO A 20 7.29 1.11 15.05
C PRO A 20 7.09 -0.24 14.36
N ASN A 21 7.66 -1.31 14.91
CA ASN A 21 7.41 -2.65 14.39
C ASN A 21 5.93 -3.03 14.59
N PRO A 22 5.26 -3.71 13.63
CA PRO A 22 3.90 -4.21 13.80
C PRO A 22 3.66 -5.04 15.07
N ASN A 23 4.68 -5.80 15.53
CA ASN A 23 4.61 -6.58 16.76
C ASN A 23 4.65 -5.71 18.03
N LYS A 24 5.05 -4.45 17.91
CA LYS A 24 5.17 -3.47 19.01
C LYS A 24 4.08 -2.41 18.99
N HIS A 25 3.49 -2.15 17.81
CA HIS A 25 2.40 -1.19 17.66
C HIS A 25 1.38 -1.69 16.65
N PRO A 26 0.13 -2.00 17.08
CA PRO A 26 -0.87 -2.67 16.25
C PRO A 26 -1.28 -1.84 15.01
N ALA A 27 -1.32 -0.51 15.13
CA ALA A 27 -1.66 0.37 14.02
C ALA A 27 -0.62 0.41 12.88
N THR A 28 0.59 -0.12 13.08
CA THR A 28 1.65 -0.06 12.04
C THR A 28 1.20 -0.76 10.76
N SER A 29 0.64 -1.97 10.87
CA SER A 29 0.17 -2.72 9.71
C SER A 29 -0.91 -1.97 8.95
N VAL A 30 -1.81 -1.30 9.69
CA VAL A 30 -2.91 -0.51 9.12
C VAL A 30 -2.38 0.73 8.43
N LEU A 31 -1.40 1.42 9.03
CA LEU A 31 -0.70 2.57 8.42
C LEU A 31 -0.03 2.17 7.10
N MET A 32 0.74 1.07 7.10
CA MET A 32 1.44 0.63 5.90
C MET A 32 0.48 0.20 4.78
N LYS A 33 -0.67 -0.40 5.13
CA LYS A 33 -1.75 -0.70 4.18
C LYS A 33 -2.34 0.60 3.60
N ALA A 34 -2.64 1.60 4.44
CA ALA A 34 -3.17 2.87 3.97
C ALA A 34 -2.19 3.61 3.03
N ILE A 35 -0.89 3.59 3.32
CA ILE A 35 0.13 4.15 2.42
C ILE A 35 0.13 3.44 1.07
N ARG A 36 0.02 2.10 1.06
CA ARG A 36 -0.10 1.33 -0.19
C ARG A 36 -1.32 1.72 -0.98
N ASP A 37 -2.47 1.73 -0.32
CA ASP A 37 -3.75 1.94 -0.99
C ASP A 37 -3.89 3.40 -1.48
N ALA A 38 -3.15 4.34 -0.87
CA ALA A 38 -3.02 5.70 -1.35
C ALA A 38 -2.20 5.83 -2.66
N ILE A 39 -1.26 4.91 -2.90
CA ILE A 39 -0.32 4.95 -4.04
C ILE A 39 -0.77 4.06 -5.20
N TYR A 40 -1.44 2.95 -4.92
CA TYR A 40 -1.80 1.95 -5.91
C TYR A 40 -3.31 1.77 -5.98
N ILE A 41 -3.84 1.88 -7.19
CA ILE A 41 -5.21 1.50 -7.50
C ILE A 41 -5.16 0.16 -8.23
N VAL A 42 -5.79 -0.86 -7.66
CA VAL A 42 -5.93 -2.17 -8.29
C VAL A 42 -6.98 -2.10 -9.40
N ASN A 43 -6.70 -2.72 -10.55
CA ASN A 43 -7.67 -2.82 -11.63
C ASN A 43 -8.92 -3.62 -11.17
N GLY A 44 -10.10 -3.03 -11.32
CA GLY A 44 -11.36 -3.64 -10.86
C GLY A 44 -11.70 -4.96 -11.53
N SER A 45 -11.42 -5.12 -12.83
CA SER A 45 -11.66 -6.37 -13.55
C SER A 45 -10.75 -7.49 -13.04
N ASP A 46 -9.48 -7.17 -12.76
CA ASP A 46 -8.54 -8.14 -12.20
C ASP A 46 -8.94 -8.53 -10.76
N LYS A 47 -9.42 -7.56 -9.96
CA LYS A 47 -9.95 -7.82 -8.61
C LYS A 47 -11.10 -8.84 -8.65
N ILE A 48 -12.06 -8.67 -9.56
CA ILE A 48 -13.20 -9.59 -9.73
C ILE A 48 -12.73 -10.97 -10.19
N ASN A 49 -11.88 -11.01 -11.22
CA ASN A 49 -11.39 -12.29 -11.77
C ASN A 49 -10.62 -13.10 -10.73
N ILE A 50 -9.71 -12.46 -9.99
CA ILE A 50 -8.97 -13.13 -8.92
C ILE A 50 -9.88 -13.50 -7.76
N GLY A 51 -10.86 -12.66 -7.41
CA GLY A 51 -11.87 -12.99 -6.40
C GLY A 51 -12.62 -14.29 -6.71
N ASN A 52 -13.08 -14.46 -7.95
CA ASN A 52 -13.75 -15.70 -8.36
C ASN A 52 -12.83 -16.92 -8.25
N VAL A 53 -11.57 -16.79 -8.68
CA VAL A 53 -10.61 -17.90 -8.59
C VAL A 53 -10.28 -18.25 -7.14
N LEU A 54 -10.20 -17.25 -6.26
CA LEU A 54 -9.96 -17.47 -4.83
C LEU A 54 -11.15 -18.19 -4.18
N TYR A 55 -12.36 -17.75 -4.50
CA TYR A 55 -13.59 -18.37 -4.00
C TYR A 55 -13.65 -19.86 -4.39
N ASP A 56 -13.36 -20.18 -5.65
CA ASP A 56 -13.41 -21.55 -6.16
C ASP A 56 -12.31 -22.48 -5.59
N LYS A 57 -11.12 -21.93 -5.28
CA LYS A 57 -9.95 -22.73 -4.90
C LYS A 57 -9.63 -22.74 -3.41
N PHE A 58 -10.08 -21.74 -2.66
CA PHE A 58 -9.65 -21.50 -1.28
C PHE A 58 -10.83 -21.32 -0.33
N ASP A 59 -11.84 -22.17 -0.45
CA ASP A 59 -12.97 -22.25 0.51
C ASP A 59 -13.64 -20.89 0.72
N GLU A 60 -14.14 -20.30 -0.37
CA GLU A 60 -14.85 -19.02 -0.37
C GLU A 60 -14.00 -17.79 0.03
N MET A 61 -12.68 -17.91 0.09
CA MET A 61 -11.79 -16.78 0.42
C MET A 61 -11.98 -15.61 -0.56
N THR A 62 -12.18 -14.43 -0.01
CA THR A 62 -12.36 -13.20 -0.77
C THR A 62 -11.04 -12.59 -1.21
N PHE A 63 -11.09 -11.73 -2.22
CA PHE A 63 -9.94 -10.95 -2.65
C PHE A 63 -9.34 -10.14 -1.50
N ASP A 64 -10.18 -9.47 -0.71
CA ASP A 64 -9.71 -8.56 0.33
C ASP A 64 -9.05 -9.33 1.49
N GLU A 65 -9.56 -10.51 1.86
CA GLU A 65 -8.92 -11.41 2.84
C GLU A 65 -7.55 -11.91 2.35
N MET A 66 -7.46 -12.34 1.09
CA MET A 66 -6.18 -12.76 0.52
C MET A 66 -5.21 -11.58 0.38
N PHE A 67 -5.71 -10.38 0.05
CA PHE A 67 -4.89 -9.18 -0.05
C PHE A 67 -4.39 -8.70 1.31
N GLU A 68 -5.14 -8.99 2.36
CA GLU A 68 -4.76 -8.69 3.72
C GLU A 68 -3.70 -9.66 4.27
N SER A 69 -3.87 -10.95 3.99
CA SER A 69 -2.99 -12.02 4.48
C SER A 69 -1.72 -12.18 3.62
N ASN A 70 -1.83 -12.10 2.29
CA ASN A 70 -0.74 -12.29 1.34
C ASN A 70 -0.76 -11.24 0.20
N PRO A 71 -0.47 -9.96 0.52
CA PRO A 71 -0.52 -8.88 -0.47
C PRO A 71 0.45 -9.09 -1.62
N ASP A 72 1.66 -9.60 -1.35
CA ASP A 72 2.68 -9.78 -2.39
C ASP A 72 2.27 -10.81 -3.45
N TRP A 73 1.44 -11.79 -3.09
CA TRP A 73 0.88 -12.74 -4.06
C TRP A 73 -0.17 -12.05 -4.93
N ILE A 74 -1.15 -11.37 -4.33
CA ILE A 74 -2.20 -10.64 -5.06
C ILE A 74 -1.62 -9.61 -6.01
N LEU A 75 -0.64 -8.82 -5.57
CA LEU A 75 -0.03 -7.76 -6.38
C LEU A 75 0.73 -8.28 -7.61
N LYS A 76 1.05 -9.58 -7.66
CA LYS A 76 1.62 -10.23 -8.84
C LYS A 76 0.55 -10.68 -9.85
N GLN A 77 -0.68 -10.88 -9.40
CA GLN A 77 -1.79 -11.34 -10.23
C GLN A 77 -2.60 -10.21 -10.87
N VAL A 78 -2.54 -9.00 -10.29
CA VAL A 78 -3.37 -7.87 -10.73
C VAL A 78 -2.55 -6.74 -11.34
N ARG A 79 -3.12 -6.08 -12.36
CA ARG A 79 -2.63 -4.80 -12.84
C ARG A 79 -2.88 -3.71 -11.80
N ARG A 80 -1.94 -2.79 -11.72
CA ARG A 80 -1.96 -1.64 -10.81
C ARG A 80 -1.81 -0.36 -11.62
N LEU A 81 -2.52 0.67 -11.21
CA LEU A 81 -2.32 2.03 -11.67
C LEU A 81 -1.73 2.83 -10.53
N CYS A 82 -0.63 3.52 -10.78
CA CYS A 82 -0.18 4.61 -9.92
C CYS A 82 -0.78 5.92 -10.46
N PRO A 83 -1.76 6.53 -9.75
CA PRO A 83 -2.47 7.68 -10.27
C PRO A 83 -1.58 8.92 -10.34
N GLU A 84 -2.12 10.01 -10.90
CA GLU A 84 -1.42 11.29 -10.99
C GLU A 84 -0.95 11.78 -9.61
N PRO A 85 0.18 12.53 -9.55
CA PRO A 85 0.75 13.04 -8.31
C PRO A 85 -0.24 13.73 -7.37
N GLU A 86 -1.16 14.52 -7.91
CA GLU A 86 -2.17 15.27 -7.15
C GLU A 86 -3.11 14.34 -6.39
N ILE A 87 -3.49 13.21 -7.01
CA ILE A 87 -4.36 12.21 -6.40
C ILE A 87 -3.59 11.47 -5.31
N ILE A 88 -2.36 11.02 -5.60
CA ILE A 88 -1.52 10.34 -4.60
C ILE A 88 -1.28 11.26 -3.40
N LYS A 89 -0.95 12.54 -3.65
CA LYS A 89 -0.72 13.53 -2.60
C LYS A 89 -1.95 13.70 -1.72
N LYS A 90 -3.13 13.86 -2.31
CA LYS A 90 -4.39 13.97 -1.56
C LYS A 90 -4.60 12.75 -0.66
N ASN A 91 -4.51 11.55 -1.21
CA ASN A 91 -4.73 10.30 -0.46
C ASN A 91 -3.73 10.14 0.69
N LEU A 92 -2.46 10.49 0.47
CA LEU A 92 -1.41 10.42 1.49
C LEU A 92 -1.57 11.48 2.58
N GLU A 93 -2.05 12.69 2.26
CA GLU A 93 -2.39 13.70 3.27
C GLU A 93 -3.57 13.26 4.14
N GLU A 94 -4.60 12.64 3.53
CA GLU A 94 -5.73 12.07 4.26
C GLU A 94 -5.27 10.95 5.20
N ALA A 95 -4.38 10.06 4.73
CA ALA A 95 -3.77 9.03 5.57
C ALA A 95 -2.97 9.66 6.72
N LEU A 96 -2.10 10.63 6.43
CA LEU A 96 -1.29 11.32 7.45
C LEU A 96 -2.16 12.00 8.51
N ALA A 97 -3.24 12.66 8.10
CA ALA A 97 -4.20 13.28 9.03
C ALA A 97 -4.92 12.23 9.90
N THR A 98 -5.28 11.09 9.30
CA THR A 98 -5.97 9.99 9.98
C THR A 98 -5.10 9.38 11.07
N PHE A 99 -3.87 8.98 10.74
CA PHE A 99 -2.98 8.29 11.68
C PHE A 99 -2.31 9.20 12.72
N ARG A 100 -2.56 10.51 12.67
CA ARG A 100 -2.18 11.47 13.73
C ARG A 100 -3.18 11.52 14.88
N LYS A 101 -4.40 10.98 14.70
CA LYS A 101 -5.44 10.97 15.73
C LYS A 101 -5.02 10.10 16.92
N SER A 102 -5.56 10.41 18.10
CA SER A 102 -5.28 9.69 19.34
C SER A 102 -5.70 8.22 19.31
N GLU A 103 -6.68 7.85 18.48
CA GLU A 103 -7.12 6.47 18.27
C GLU A 103 -6.03 5.54 17.70
N PHE A 104 -4.97 6.10 17.11
CA PHE A 104 -3.82 5.36 16.61
C PHE A 104 -2.60 5.43 17.55
N GLN A 105 -2.84 5.75 18.82
CA GLN A 105 -1.84 5.60 19.88
C GLN A 105 -1.97 4.24 20.55
N PHE A 106 -0.84 3.63 20.88
CA PHE A 106 -0.76 2.41 21.67
C PHE A 106 0.17 2.65 22.85
N GLU A 107 -0.32 2.41 24.07
CA GLU A 107 0.43 2.66 25.32
C GLU A 107 0.95 4.11 25.44
N GLY A 108 0.17 5.08 24.93
CA GLY A 108 0.53 6.51 24.94
C GLY A 108 1.55 6.91 23.87
N LEU A 109 2.00 5.98 23.03
CA LEU A 109 2.90 6.24 21.91
C LEU A 109 2.13 6.30 20.59
N PRO A 110 2.29 7.34 19.77
CA PRO A 110 1.65 7.40 18.45
C PRO A 110 2.35 6.48 17.44
N VAL A 111 1.58 5.88 16.52
CA VAL A 111 2.15 5.13 15.39
C VAL A 111 3.02 6.02 14.50
N LEU A 112 2.65 7.29 14.38
CA LEU A 112 3.41 8.32 13.68
C LEU A 112 4.24 9.13 14.69
N THR A 113 5.48 8.70 14.89
CA THR A 113 6.50 9.48 15.61
C THR A 113 6.89 10.75 14.84
N SER A 114 7.61 11.67 15.48
CA SER A 114 8.15 12.86 14.82
C SER A 114 8.98 12.53 13.57
N ASP A 115 9.78 11.47 13.66
CA ASP A 115 10.64 11.01 12.56
C ASP A 115 9.80 10.37 11.44
N ALA A 116 8.80 9.57 11.79
CA ALA A 116 7.86 9.03 10.82
C ALA A 116 7.12 10.14 10.07
N ILE A 117 6.67 11.18 10.77
CA ILE A 117 6.03 12.35 10.16
C ILE A 117 6.97 13.05 9.17
N LYS A 118 8.26 13.21 9.53
CA LYS A 118 9.24 13.86 8.67
C LYS A 118 9.49 13.07 7.38
N GLU A 119 9.64 11.75 7.46
CA GLU A 119 9.79 10.90 6.28
C GLU A 119 8.49 10.84 5.45
N PHE A 120 7.33 10.84 6.09
CA PHE A 120 6.04 10.91 5.41
C PHE A 120 5.88 12.24 4.63
N ARG A 121 6.27 13.37 5.23
CA ARG A 121 6.32 14.66 4.55
C ARG A 121 7.30 14.66 3.38
N THR A 122 8.47 14.05 3.57
CA THR A 122 9.45 13.89 2.47
C THR A 122 8.87 13.07 1.31
N LEU A 123 8.12 12.01 1.59
CA LEU A 123 7.38 11.24 0.58
C LEU A 123 6.41 12.14 -0.21
N ILE A 124 5.55 12.88 0.48
CA ILE A 124 4.52 13.72 -0.14
C ILE A 124 5.13 14.92 -0.90
N ASP A 125 5.93 15.71 -0.21
CA ASP A 125 6.35 17.03 -0.69
C ASP A 125 7.50 16.93 -1.70
N VAL A 126 8.29 15.86 -1.65
CA VAL A 126 9.43 15.67 -2.56
C VAL A 126 9.15 14.60 -3.61
N HIS A 127 8.82 13.38 -3.19
CA HIS A 127 8.76 12.26 -4.13
C HIS A 127 7.48 12.25 -4.96
N VAL A 128 6.32 12.45 -4.31
CA VAL A 128 5.05 12.50 -5.02
C VAL A 128 4.99 13.73 -5.91
N SER A 129 5.32 14.91 -5.37
CA SER A 129 5.25 16.18 -6.11
C SER A 129 6.19 16.23 -7.35
N LYS A 130 7.21 15.37 -7.41
CA LYS A 130 8.09 15.20 -8.58
C LYS A 130 7.66 14.08 -9.53
N GLY A 131 6.50 13.47 -9.30
CA GLY A 131 6.02 12.33 -10.08
C GLY A 131 6.87 11.07 -9.93
N CYS A 132 7.65 10.92 -8.87
CA CYS A 132 8.51 9.75 -8.69
C CYS A 132 7.73 8.45 -8.42
N LEU A 133 6.44 8.54 -8.11
CA LEU A 133 5.57 7.41 -7.79
C LEU A 133 4.42 7.22 -8.78
N SER A 134 4.14 8.21 -9.64
CA SER A 134 3.05 8.16 -10.61
C SER A 134 3.50 7.46 -11.89
N ASP A 135 2.57 6.76 -12.52
CA ASP A 135 2.79 6.25 -13.88
C ASP A 135 2.86 7.44 -14.87
N PRO A 136 3.66 7.38 -15.95
CA PRO A 136 3.60 8.39 -17.01
C PRO A 136 2.22 8.45 -17.65
N ILE A 137 1.80 9.64 -18.08
CA ILE A 137 0.50 9.86 -18.73
C ILE A 137 0.35 8.89 -19.92
N GLY A 138 -0.72 8.09 -19.89
CA GLY A 138 -1.04 7.12 -20.95
C GLY A 138 -0.25 5.81 -20.91
N VAL A 139 0.66 5.62 -19.94
CA VAL A 139 1.49 4.41 -19.84
C VAL A 139 1.45 3.86 -18.41
N SER A 140 0.68 2.80 -18.18
CA SER A 140 0.78 2.06 -16.92
C SER A 140 2.11 1.28 -16.88
N LEU A 141 2.93 1.53 -15.86
CA LEU A 141 4.21 0.84 -15.69
C LEU A 141 4.03 -0.63 -15.26
N TYR A 142 2.83 -0.98 -14.79
CA TYR A 142 2.47 -2.35 -14.40
C TYR A 142 1.72 -3.05 -15.53
N ARG A 143 2.47 -3.73 -16.40
CA ARG A 143 1.91 -4.59 -17.46
C ARG A 143 1.77 -6.04 -16.99
N ALA A 144 0.72 -6.73 -17.44
CA ALA A 144 0.61 -8.18 -17.30
C ALA A 144 1.74 -8.85 -18.09
N ILE A 145 2.56 -9.66 -17.42
CA ILE A 145 3.68 -10.40 -18.05
C ILE A 145 3.34 -11.86 -18.38
N GLY A 146 2.15 -12.32 -17.98
CA GLY A 146 1.65 -13.67 -18.21
C GLY A 146 0.50 -13.99 -17.27
N TYR A 147 -0.29 -15.02 -17.60
CA TYR A 147 -1.34 -15.55 -16.74
C TYR A 147 -0.78 -16.75 -15.99
N GLN A 148 -0.78 -16.69 -14.66
CA GLN A 148 -0.46 -17.87 -13.88
C GLN A 148 -1.66 -18.82 -13.92
N LYS A 149 -1.50 -19.99 -14.56
CA LYS A 149 -2.45 -21.09 -14.38
C LYS A 149 -2.32 -21.56 -12.94
N LEU A 150 -3.31 -21.21 -12.12
CA LEU A 150 -3.50 -21.82 -10.82
C LEU A 150 -3.99 -23.23 -11.12
N ASN A 151 -3.07 -24.20 -11.18
CA ASN A 151 -3.42 -25.62 -11.19
C ASN A 151 -4.03 -25.98 -9.84
#